data_AF-A0A2K4KMC0-F1
#
_entry.id   AF-A0A2K4KMC0-F1
#
_cell.length_a   1.000
_cell.length_b   1.000
_cell.length_c   1.000
_cell.angle_alpha   90.00
_cell.angle_beta   90.00
_cell.angle_gamma   90.00
#
_symmetry.space_group_name_H-M   'P 1'
#
loop_
_entity.id
_entity.type
_entity.pdbx_description
1 polymer ?
#
loop_
_entity_poly.entity_id
_entity_poly.type
_entity_poly.pdbx_seq_one_letter_code
_entity_poly.pdbx_strand_id
1 'polypeptide(L)'
;MERTSAAKLVNAASLVAMLAVGWQAVRFIMGDIGNPISPVYEFVTQSMREMSGLPPKAPASELSGGPLSWLIGGYQSIMVWGLGLVFWLFSAFIVGELGKAIARVVQVGWQQYRVEQREAQQAARIAAERQAVKDRRRELRRKALQAVEPRRGASGTLLFILGVLVGSFFL
;
A
#
# COMPACT_ATOMS: atom_id res chain seq x y z
N MET A 1 -31.35 8.57 -24.70
CA MET A 1 -30.64 7.32 -25.05
C MET A 1 -29.17 7.55 -25.42
N GLU A 2 -28.80 8.68 -26.04
CA GLU A 2 -27.41 8.93 -26.45
C GLU A 2 -26.39 9.01 -25.30
N ARG A 3 -26.73 9.65 -24.17
CA ARG A 3 -25.81 9.82 -23.02
C ARG A 3 -25.39 8.49 -22.37
N THR A 4 -26.30 7.53 -22.30
CA THR A 4 -26.01 6.18 -21.77
C THR A 4 -25.09 5.39 -22.70
N SER A 5 -25.24 5.56 -24.03
CA SER A 5 -24.32 4.94 -24.99
C SER A 5 -22.94 5.57 -24.93
N ALA A 6 -22.85 6.90 -24.82
CA ALA A 6 -21.59 7.62 -24.65
C ALA A 6 -20.86 7.21 -23.36
N ALA A 7 -21.58 7.09 -22.24
CA ALA A 7 -21.00 6.64 -20.97
C ALA A 7 -20.46 5.21 -21.04
N LYS A 8 -21.17 4.29 -21.72
CA LYS A 8 -20.67 2.93 -21.95
C LYS A 8 -19.40 2.92 -22.81
N LEU A 9 -19.34 3.76 -23.84
CA LEU A 9 -18.17 3.89 -24.69
C LEU A 9 -16.95 4.40 -23.91
N VAL A 10 -17.15 5.42 -23.07
CA VAL A 10 -16.09 5.96 -22.19
C VAL A 10 -15.62 4.89 -21.20
N ASN A 11 -16.53 4.11 -20.63
CA ASN A 11 -16.16 3.03 -19.71
C ASN A 11 -15.35 1.93 -20.43
N ALA A 12 -15.77 1.53 -21.64
CA ALA A 12 -15.03 0.57 -22.46
C ALA A 12 -13.64 1.09 -22.84
N ALA A 13 -13.54 2.33 -23.31
CA ALA A 13 -12.27 2.98 -23.64
C ALA A 13 -11.35 3.08 -22.42
N SER A 14 -11.91 3.39 -21.24
CA SER A 14 -11.15 3.46 -19.98
C SER A 14 -10.65 2.09 -19.53
N LEU A 15 -11.42 1.03 -19.76
CA LEU A 15 -11.01 -0.34 -19.48
C LEU A 15 -9.85 -0.76 -20.39
N VAL A 16 -9.92 -0.43 -21.68
CA VAL A 16 -8.81 -0.63 -22.62
C VAL A 16 -7.58 0.15 -22.19
N ALA A 17 -7.74 1.42 -21.79
CA ALA A 17 -6.64 2.24 -21.29
C ALA A 17 -6.01 1.65 -20.01
N MET A 18 -6.84 1.18 -19.06
CA MET A 18 -6.38 0.50 -17.85
C MET A 18 -5.57 -0.75 -18.18
N LEU A 19 -6.03 -1.58 -19.11
CA LEU A 19 -5.31 -2.77 -19.56
C LEU A 19 -3.99 -2.41 -20.26
N ALA A 20 -3.99 -1.36 -21.08
CA ALA A 20 -2.78 -0.88 -21.76
C ALA A 20 -1.72 -0.37 -20.76
N VAL A 21 -2.14 0.27 -19.67
CA VAL A 21 -1.24 0.67 -18.57
C VAL A 21 -0.81 -0.54 -17.74
N GLY A 22 -1.71 -1.48 -17.44
CA GLY A 22 -1.37 -2.73 -16.77
C GLY A 22 -0.36 -3.57 -17.56
N TRP A 23 -0.44 -3.54 -18.89
CA TRP A 23 0.54 -4.17 -19.77
C TRP A 23 1.97 -3.60 -19.60
N GLN A 24 2.10 -2.32 -19.21
CA GLN A 24 3.42 -1.76 -18.91
C GLN A 24 4.08 -2.43 -17.70
N ALA A 25 3.31 -2.96 -16.74
CA ALA A 25 3.87 -3.76 -15.65
C ALA A 25 4.53 -5.05 -16.18
N VAL A 26 3.91 -5.70 -17.17
CA VAL A 26 4.47 -6.90 -17.82
C VAL A 26 5.74 -6.56 -18.57
N ARG A 27 5.73 -5.48 -19.36
CA ARG A 27 6.92 -4.99 -20.08
C ARG A 27 8.04 -4.58 -19.13
N PHE A 28 7.68 -4.01 -17.98
CA PHE A 28 8.64 -3.71 -16.92
C PHE A 28 9.27 -4.99 -16.36
N ILE A 29 8.49 -6.03 -16.05
CA ILE A 29 8.99 -7.35 -15.62
C ILE A 29 9.91 -7.98 -16.67
N MET A 30 9.56 -7.87 -17.95
CA MET A 30 10.38 -8.37 -19.06
C MET A 30 11.67 -7.57 -19.27
N GLY A 31 11.82 -6.41 -18.62
CA GLY A 31 12.98 -5.53 -18.77
C GLY A 31 12.94 -4.67 -20.04
N ASP A 32 11.83 -4.67 -20.79
CA ASP A 32 11.66 -3.87 -22.01
C ASP A 32 11.58 -2.38 -21.74
N ILE A 33 11.26 -2.00 -20.49
CA ILE A 33 11.05 -0.61 -20.07
C ILE A 33 11.82 -0.38 -18.77
N GLY A 34 12.53 0.75 -18.70
CA GLY A 34 13.27 1.16 -17.52
C GLY A 34 12.36 1.51 -16.33
N ASN A 35 12.95 1.66 -15.15
CA ASN A 35 12.17 1.97 -13.95
C ASN A 35 11.59 3.39 -14.01
N PRO A 36 10.26 3.56 -13.99
CA PRO A 36 9.62 4.88 -14.04
C PRO A 36 9.95 5.76 -12.81
N ILE A 37 10.43 5.16 -11.72
CA ILE A 37 10.75 5.82 -10.46
C ILE A 37 12.24 6.19 -10.39
N SER A 38 13.09 5.75 -11.33
CA SER A 38 14.52 6.11 -11.34
C SER A 38 14.75 7.61 -11.17
N PRO A 39 14.04 8.52 -11.90
CA PRO A 39 14.25 9.95 -11.76
C PRO A 39 13.88 10.49 -10.37
N VAL A 40 12.82 9.94 -9.76
CA VAL A 40 12.39 10.33 -8.41
C VAL A 40 13.38 9.83 -7.37
N TYR A 41 13.88 8.60 -7.54
CA TYR A 41 14.88 8.01 -6.67
C TYR A 41 16.20 8.77 -6.74
N GLU A 42 16.66 9.12 -7.94
CA GLU A 42 17.84 9.96 -8.17
C GLU A 42 17.66 11.34 -7.52
N PHE A 43 16.51 11.98 -7.72
CA PHE A 43 16.21 13.25 -7.08
C PHE A 43 16.25 13.16 -5.54
N VAL A 44 15.57 12.17 -4.94
CA VAL A 44 15.52 12.00 -3.48
C VAL A 44 16.90 11.70 -2.91
N THR A 45 17.65 10.80 -3.54
CA THR A 45 19.00 10.44 -3.09
C THR A 45 19.97 11.62 -3.24
N GLN A 46 19.84 12.42 -4.29
CA GLN A 46 20.61 13.64 -4.47
C GLN A 46 20.25 14.69 -3.41
N SER A 47 18.97 14.95 -3.16
CA SER A 47 18.51 15.89 -2.12
C SER A 47 18.97 15.46 -0.72
N MET A 48 18.90 14.16 -0.40
CA MET A 48 19.40 13.64 0.89
C MET A 48 20.91 13.85 1.04
N ARG A 49 21.68 13.65 -0.05
CA ARG A 49 23.13 13.85 -0.05
C ARG A 49 23.50 15.33 0.13
N GLU A 50 22.82 16.22 -0.59
CA GLU A 50 23.01 17.68 -0.43
C GLU A 50 22.72 18.14 1.00
N MET A 51 21.65 17.64 1.62
CA MET A 51 21.34 17.93 3.03
C MET A 51 22.37 17.37 4.02
N SER A 52 23.05 16.27 3.67
CA SER A 52 24.10 15.66 4.50
C SER A 52 25.50 16.27 4.31
N GLY A 53 25.66 17.25 3.41
CA GLY A 53 26.96 17.89 3.13
C GLY A 53 27.96 16.98 2.41
N LEU A 54 27.51 15.87 1.81
CA LEU A 54 28.36 14.94 1.07
C LEU A 54 28.55 15.40 -0.39
N PRO A 55 29.73 15.19 -1.01
CA PRO A 55 29.97 15.60 -2.38
C PRO A 55 29.05 14.86 -3.37
N PRO A 56 28.58 15.54 -4.43
CA PRO A 56 27.50 15.07 -5.32
C PRO A 56 27.87 13.84 -6.18
N LYS A 57 29.13 13.39 -6.13
CA LYS A 57 29.69 12.38 -7.05
C LYS A 57 30.55 11.32 -6.37
N ALA A 58 30.42 11.10 -5.06
CA ALA A 58 30.99 9.89 -4.46
C ALA A 58 30.19 8.67 -4.97
N PRO A 59 30.82 7.73 -5.69
CA PRO A 59 30.13 6.55 -6.16
C PRO A 59 29.60 5.78 -4.94
N ALA A 60 28.40 5.21 -5.03
CA ALA A 60 27.79 4.45 -3.93
C ALA A 60 28.72 3.34 -3.39
N SER A 61 29.72 2.94 -4.19
CA SER A 61 30.82 2.04 -3.83
C SER A 61 31.68 2.49 -2.64
N GLU A 62 31.78 3.78 -2.31
CA GLU A 62 32.58 4.22 -1.15
C GLU A 62 31.86 4.02 0.20
N LEU A 63 30.53 4.09 0.22
CA LEU A 63 29.71 3.71 1.39
C LEU A 63 29.40 2.20 1.43
N SER A 64 29.49 1.53 0.28
CA SER A 64 29.21 0.11 0.12
C SER A 64 30.49 -0.73 -0.09
N GLY A 65 31.65 -0.31 0.42
CA GLY A 65 32.88 -1.10 0.34
C GLY A 65 32.94 -2.27 1.35
N GLY A 66 32.01 -2.31 2.32
CA GLY A 66 31.99 -3.32 3.38
C GLY A 66 31.26 -4.62 3.01
N PRO A 67 31.43 -5.70 3.78
CA PRO A 67 30.83 -7.02 3.54
C PRO A 67 29.28 -7.05 3.56
N LEU A 68 28.61 -5.94 3.90
CA LEU A 68 27.16 -5.78 3.82
C LEU A 68 26.68 -5.14 2.50
N SER A 69 27.59 -4.79 1.60
CA SER A 69 27.28 -4.12 0.35
C SER A 69 26.39 -4.92 -0.59
N TRP A 70 26.56 -6.24 -0.62
CA TRP A 70 25.70 -7.14 -1.38
C TRP A 70 24.27 -7.19 -0.82
N LEU A 71 24.09 -7.07 0.50
CA LEU A 71 22.77 -6.98 1.14
C LEU A 71 22.09 -5.66 0.81
N ILE A 72 22.84 -4.55 0.89
CA ILE A 72 22.31 -3.21 0.59
C ILE A 72 21.98 -3.12 -0.91
N GLY A 73 22.85 -3.61 -1.80
CA GLY A 73 22.61 -3.66 -3.24
C GLY A 73 21.43 -4.56 -3.61
N GLY A 74 21.30 -5.74 -2.97
CA GLY A 74 20.16 -6.63 -3.15
C GLY A 74 18.84 -6.00 -2.68
N TYR A 75 18.85 -5.37 -1.50
CA TYR A 75 17.69 -4.65 -0.97
C TYR A 75 17.28 -3.47 -1.86
N GLN A 76 18.24 -2.68 -2.33
CA GLN A 76 18.00 -1.57 -3.24
C GLN A 76 17.42 -2.06 -4.57
N SER A 77 17.94 -3.15 -5.12
CA SER A 77 17.41 -3.77 -6.34
C SER A 77 15.95 -4.22 -6.15
N ILE A 78 15.66 -4.93 -5.05
CA ILE A 78 14.30 -5.39 -4.72
C ILE A 78 13.34 -4.21 -4.53
N MET A 79 13.77 -3.14 -3.85
CA MET A 79 12.97 -1.93 -3.67
C MET A 79 12.67 -1.26 -4.99
N VAL A 80 13.67 -1.09 -5.86
CA VAL A 80 13.54 -0.47 -7.19
C VAL A 80 12.55 -1.27 -8.04
N TRP A 81 12.73 -2.59 -8.14
CA TRP A 81 11.81 -3.47 -8.89
C TRP A 81 10.40 -3.50 -8.29
N GLY A 82 10.29 -3.65 -6.98
CA GLY A 82 9.01 -3.70 -6.27
C GLY A 82 8.23 -2.40 -6.42
N LEU A 83 8.89 -1.25 -6.26
CA LEU A 83 8.26 0.06 -6.43
C LEU A 83 7.83 0.28 -7.88
N GLY A 84 8.65 -0.09 -8.87
CA GLY A 84 8.27 0.02 -10.28
C GLY A 84 7.02 -0.79 -10.62
N LEU A 85 6.92 -2.02 -10.10
CA LEU A 85 5.74 -2.86 -10.28
C LEU A 85 4.51 -2.26 -9.59
N VAL A 86 4.65 -1.83 -8.34
CA VAL A 86 3.57 -1.16 -7.59
C VAL A 86 3.10 0.10 -8.32
N PHE A 87 4.01 0.89 -8.87
CA PHE A 87 3.67 2.11 -9.61
C PHE A 87 2.83 1.82 -10.85
N TRP A 88 3.18 0.82 -11.65
CA TRP A 88 2.39 0.47 -12.83
C TRP A 88 1.02 -0.08 -12.47
N LEU A 89 0.93 -0.95 -11.46
CA LEU A 89 -0.34 -1.48 -10.97
C LEU A 89 -1.23 -0.37 -10.40
N PHE A 90 -0.65 0.54 -9.62
CA PHE A 90 -1.36 1.66 -9.03
C PHE A 90 -1.81 2.67 -10.10
N SER A 91 -0.99 2.91 -11.12
CA SER A 91 -1.35 3.74 -12.26
C SER A 91 -2.52 3.14 -13.05
N ALA A 92 -2.49 1.83 -13.32
CA ALA A 92 -3.62 1.14 -13.96
C ALA A 92 -4.89 1.28 -13.12
N PHE A 93 -4.80 1.07 -11.81
CA PHE A 93 -5.92 1.25 -10.89
C PHE A 93 -6.49 2.68 -10.94
N ILE A 94 -5.65 3.71 -10.88
CA ILE A 94 -6.07 5.12 -10.99
C ILE A 94 -6.80 5.38 -12.31
N VAL A 95 -6.27 4.90 -13.43
CA VAL A 95 -6.89 5.06 -14.75
C VAL A 95 -8.28 4.40 -14.79
N GLY A 96 -8.42 3.22 -14.21
CA GLY A 96 -9.72 2.54 -14.09
C GLY A 96 -10.73 3.34 -13.27
N GLU A 97 -10.34 3.86 -12.11
CA GLU A 97 -11.22 4.64 -11.24
C GLU A 97 -11.59 6.01 -11.85
N LEU A 98 -10.63 6.70 -12.45
CA LEU A 98 -10.88 7.94 -13.20
C LEU A 98 -11.83 7.71 -14.37
N GLY A 99 -11.63 6.61 -15.10
CA GLY A 99 -12.50 6.22 -16.20
C GLY A 99 -13.97 6.03 -15.79
N LYS A 100 -14.19 5.33 -14.68
CA LYS A 100 -15.53 5.17 -14.08
C LYS A 100 -16.13 6.52 -13.68
N ALA A 101 -15.34 7.38 -13.04
CA ALA A 101 -15.77 8.71 -12.63
C ALA A 101 -16.16 9.57 -13.84
N ILE A 102 -15.34 9.58 -14.89
CA ILE A 102 -15.62 10.32 -16.14
C ILE A 102 -16.86 9.76 -16.82
N ALA A 103 -17.00 8.42 -16.92
CA ALA A 103 -18.20 7.79 -17.47
C ALA A 103 -19.47 8.19 -16.71
N ARG A 104 -19.39 8.27 -15.36
CA ARG A 104 -20.48 8.73 -14.52
C ARG A 104 -20.80 10.21 -14.77
N VAL A 105 -19.77 11.07 -14.84
CA VAL A 105 -19.94 12.48 -15.20
C VAL A 105 -20.61 12.65 -16.56
N VAL A 106 -20.28 11.83 -17.56
CA VAL A 106 -20.93 11.85 -18.88
C VAL A 106 -22.39 11.37 -18.80
N GLN A 107 -22.68 10.39 -17.94
CA GLN A 107 -24.02 9.83 -17.78
C GLN A 107 -24.99 10.77 -17.07
N VAL A 108 -24.59 11.34 -15.93
CA VAL A 108 -25.47 12.17 -15.06
C VAL A 108 -25.21 13.67 -15.24
N GLY A 109 -24.09 14.06 -15.85
CA GLY A 109 -23.67 15.45 -15.94
C GLY A 109 -22.91 15.93 -14.71
N TRP A 110 -22.03 16.92 -14.90
CA TRP A 110 -21.11 17.42 -13.89
C TRP A 110 -21.79 17.92 -12.61
N GLN A 111 -22.92 18.61 -12.73
CA GLN A 111 -23.61 19.19 -11.58
C GLN A 111 -24.23 18.12 -10.67
N GLN A 112 -24.90 17.11 -11.24
CA GLN A 112 -25.47 16.01 -10.47
C GLN A 112 -24.39 15.11 -9.88
N TYR A 113 -23.29 14.88 -10.60
CA TYR A 113 -22.13 14.15 -10.07
C TYR A 113 -21.53 14.82 -8.82
N ARG A 114 -21.43 16.15 -8.78
CA ARG A 114 -20.93 16.87 -7.60
C ARG A 114 -21.85 16.73 -6.39
N VAL A 115 -23.16 16.59 -6.60
CA VAL A 115 -24.13 16.36 -5.53
C VAL A 115 -24.00 14.93 -5.00
N GLU A 116 -23.97 13.93 -5.89
CA GLU A 116 -23.72 12.52 -5.51
C GLU A 116 -22.43 12.38 -4.68
N GLN A 117 -21.35 13.06 -5.06
CA GLN A 117 -20.09 13.03 -4.32
C GLN A 117 -20.16 13.67 -2.93
N ARG A 118 -20.90 14.77 -2.79
CA ARG A 118 -21.10 15.42 -1.47
C ARG A 118 -21.91 14.51 -0.55
N GLU A 119 -22.95 13.88 -1.08
CA GLU A 119 -23.79 12.93 -0.32
C GLU A 119 -22.98 11.69 0.08
N ALA A 120 -22.17 11.13 -0.82
CA ALA A 120 -21.29 10.00 -0.52
C ALA A 120 -20.26 10.33 0.58
N GLN A 121 -19.68 11.54 0.56
CA GLN A 121 -18.76 11.99 1.61
C GLN A 121 -19.45 12.15 2.96
N GLN A 122 -20.67 12.66 2.98
CA GLN A 122 -21.46 12.78 4.22
C GLN A 122 -21.83 11.40 4.77
N ALA A 123 -22.26 10.47 3.91
CA ALA A 123 -22.56 9.10 4.30
C ALA A 123 -21.31 8.38 4.86
N ALA A 124 -20.14 8.60 4.26
CA ALA A 124 -18.88 8.04 4.74
C ALA A 124 -18.49 8.58 6.13
N ARG A 125 -18.72 9.87 6.40
CA ARG A 125 -18.49 10.47 7.74
C ARG A 125 -19.40 9.84 8.79
N ILE A 126 -20.69 9.71 8.49
CA ILE A 126 -21.66 9.07 9.40
C ILE A 126 -21.30 7.60 9.63
N ALA A 127 -20.85 6.89 8.60
CA ALA A 127 -20.39 5.51 8.72
C ALA A 127 -19.13 5.40 9.59
N ALA A 128 -18.16 6.31 9.41
CA ALA A 128 -16.94 6.37 10.23
C ALA A 128 -17.25 6.67 11.70
N GLU A 129 -18.19 7.57 11.98
CA GLU A 129 -18.65 7.85 13.35
C GLU A 129 -19.32 6.62 13.98
N ARG A 130 -20.16 5.92 13.22
CA ARG A 130 -20.78 4.65 13.67
C ARG A 130 -19.72 3.57 13.94
N GLN A 131 -18.67 3.50 13.12
CA GLN A 131 -17.56 2.57 13.30
C GLN A 131 -16.78 2.92 14.58
N ALA A 132 -16.43 4.20 14.78
CA ALA A 132 -15.72 4.68 15.96
C ALA A 132 -16.50 4.41 17.27
N VAL A 133 -17.83 4.55 17.25
CA VAL A 133 -18.67 4.19 18.40
C VAL A 133 -18.67 2.68 18.67
N LYS A 134 -18.70 1.85 17.62
CA LYS A 134 -18.60 0.38 17.77
C LYS A 134 -17.23 -0.03 18.31
N ASP A 135 -16.16 0.61 17.86
CA ASP A 135 -14.80 0.31 18.30
C ASP A 135 -14.57 0.76 19.75
N ARG A 136 -15.08 1.93 20.16
CA ARG A 136 -15.11 2.33 21.58
C ARG A 136 -15.87 1.32 22.46
N ARG A 137 -16.98 0.76 21.97
CA ARG A 137 -17.71 -0.29 22.71
C ARG A 137 -16.92 -1.60 22.82
N ARG A 138 -16.15 -1.97 21.79
CA ARG A 138 -15.27 -3.14 21.82
C ARG A 138 -14.11 -2.96 22.79
N GLU A 139 -13.53 -1.76 22.84
CA GLU A 139 -12.50 -1.42 23.82
C GLU A 139 -13.02 -1.43 25.25
N LEU A 140 -14.22 -0.90 25.50
CA LEU A 140 -14.85 -0.97 26.82
C LEU A 140 -15.16 -2.42 27.23
N ARG A 141 -15.60 -3.28 26.30
CA ARG A 141 -15.77 -4.71 26.56
C ARG A 141 -14.44 -5.42 26.84
N ARG A 142 -13.37 -5.09 26.11
CA ARG A 142 -12.02 -5.62 26.39
C ARG A 142 -11.51 -5.19 27.75
N LYS A 143 -11.70 -3.92 28.14
CA LYS A 143 -11.33 -3.41 29.46
C LYS A 143 -12.18 -4.02 30.57
N ALA A 144 -13.47 -4.26 30.33
CA ALA A 144 -14.34 -4.95 31.27
C ALA A 144 -13.93 -6.42 31.44
N LEU A 145 -13.58 -7.13 30.36
CA LEU A 145 -13.06 -8.50 30.43
C LEU A 145 -11.71 -8.56 31.17
N GLN A 146 -10.80 -7.61 30.90
CA GLN A 146 -9.53 -7.50 31.63
C GLN A 146 -9.72 -7.15 33.12
N ALA A 147 -10.75 -6.38 33.48
CA ALA A 147 -11.09 -6.07 34.86
C ALA A 147 -11.79 -7.26 35.58
N VAL A 148 -12.47 -8.13 34.83
CA VAL A 148 -13.13 -9.35 35.34
C VAL A 148 -12.17 -10.54 35.43
N GLU A 149 -10.99 -10.48 34.82
CA GLU A 149 -9.89 -11.44 35.02
C GLU A 149 -8.82 -10.91 35.99
N PRO A 150 -9.00 -11.04 37.32
CA PRO A 150 -7.86 -11.01 38.22
C PRO A 150 -7.08 -12.31 38.01
N ARG A 151 -6.03 -12.24 37.20
CA ARG A 151 -4.79 -13.02 37.35
C ARG A 151 -5.01 -14.52 37.65
N ARG A 152 -5.69 -15.26 36.78
CA ARG A 152 -5.73 -16.73 36.85
C ARG A 152 -4.96 -17.34 35.69
N GLY A 153 -3.80 -17.93 36.00
CA GLY A 153 -3.24 -19.00 35.18
C GLY A 153 -1.90 -18.73 34.49
N ALA A 154 -0.95 -18.05 35.13
CA ALA A 154 0.44 -17.99 34.65
C ALA A 154 1.33 -19.12 35.22
N SER A 155 0.77 -20.18 35.78
CA SER A 155 1.52 -21.20 36.53
C SER A 155 1.58 -22.61 35.91
N GLY A 156 0.79 -22.92 34.88
CA GLY A 156 0.74 -24.29 34.32
C GLY A 156 1.80 -24.58 33.24
N THR A 157 1.96 -23.66 32.29
CA THR A 157 2.77 -23.90 31.08
C THR A 157 4.27 -23.85 31.34
N LEU A 158 4.72 -23.01 32.28
CA LEU A 158 6.12 -22.93 32.70
C LEU A 158 6.59 -24.20 33.45
N LEU A 159 5.72 -24.76 34.30
CA LEU A 159 5.99 -26.01 35.02
C LEU A 159 6.06 -27.22 34.07
N PHE A 160 5.25 -27.23 33.01
CA PHE A 160 5.28 -28.28 31.99
C PHE A 160 6.59 -28.25 31.16
N ILE A 161 7.05 -27.05 30.77
CA ILE A 161 8.32 -26.88 30.04
C ILE A 161 9.52 -27.28 30.93
N LEU A 162 9.49 -26.93 32.23
CA LEU A 162 10.53 -27.34 33.17
C LEU A 162 10.57 -28.87 33.35
N GLY A 163 9.41 -29.52 33.44
CA GLY A 163 9.32 -30.98 33.57
C GLY A 163 9.84 -31.73 32.34
N VAL A 164 9.58 -31.22 31.14
CA VAL A 164 10.08 -31.82 29.88
C VAL A 164 11.60 -31.69 29.76
N LEU A 165 12.18 -30.57 30.18
CA LEU A 165 13.64 -30.37 30.16
C LEU A 165 14.35 -31.30 31.15
N VAL A 166 13.82 -31.46 32.38
CA VAL A 166 14.42 -32.35 33.39
C VAL A 166 14.28 -33.83 33.01
N GLY A 167 13.16 -34.22 32.37
CA GLY A 167 12.97 -35.58 31.88
C GLY A 167 13.93 -35.97 30.74
N SER A 168 14.40 -35.00 29.94
CA SER A 168 15.31 -35.25 28.81
C SER A 168 16.77 -35.50 29.20
N PHE A 169 17.15 -35.24 30.45
CA PHE A 169 18.51 -35.49 30.95
C PHE A 169 18.69 -36.88 31.59
N PHE A 170 17.61 -37.62 31.80
CA PHE A 170 17.61 -38.94 32.46
C PHE A 170 17.17 -40.10 31.54
N LEU A 171 17.11 -39.88 30.23
CA LEU A 171 16.88 -40.90 29.20
C LEU A 171 18.04 -40.89 28.21
#